data_AF-A0A0F0H9G5-F1
#
_entry.id   AF-A0A0F0H9G5-F1
#
_cell.length_a   1.000
_cell.length_b   1.000
_cell.length_c   1.000
_cell.angle_alpha   90.00
_cell.angle_beta   90.00
_cell.angle_gamma   90.00
#
_symmetry.space_group_name_H-M   'P 1'
#
loop_
_entity.id
_entity.type
_entity.pdbx_description
1 polymer ?
#
loop_
_entity_poly.entity_id
_entity_poly.type
_entity_poly.pdbx_seq_one_letter_code
_entity_poly.pdbx_strand_id
1 'polypeptide(L)'
;SLIVLHIPANGGKVTALSVPRDDYVETVGADGKMHKVKEAYGIAKDAAEGKHQGKGLPKAELERPSREAGRSATLQTAQKLRDRPIDHFAVVHPIGFYDIATPLRPIRVCLNNPVSHPTIARP
;
A
#
# COMPACT_ATOMS: atom_id res chain seq x y z
N SER A 1 -4.02 3.24 -1.35
CA SER A 1 -4.94 2.22 -1.87
C SER A 1 -4.39 0.87 -1.47
N LEU A 2 -5.23 -0.10 -1.13
CA LEU A 2 -4.83 -1.49 -0.93
C LEU A 2 -5.74 -2.37 -1.80
N ILE A 3 -5.12 -3.15 -2.68
CA ILE A 3 -5.82 -4.03 -3.62
C ILE A 3 -5.17 -5.41 -3.48
N VAL A 4 -5.99 -6.42 -3.24
CA VAL A 4 -5.58 -7.82 -3.23
C VAL A 4 -5.93 -8.42 -4.58
N LEU A 5 -4.92 -8.94 -5.27
CA LEU A 5 -5.08 -9.57 -6.59
C LEU A 5 -4.82 -11.07 -6.45
N HIS A 6 -5.76 -11.88 -6.91
CA HIS A 6 -5.59 -13.32 -7.02
C HIS A 6 -5.50 -13.71 -8.50
N ILE A 7 -4.37 -14.32 -8.86
CA ILE A 7 -4.05 -14.79 -10.21
C ILE A 7 -3.98 -16.32 -10.15
N PRO A 8 -4.95 -17.05 -10.73
CA PRO A 8 -4.92 -18.50 -10.72
C PRO A 8 -3.76 -19.06 -11.55
N ALA A 9 -3.05 -20.06 -11.01
CA ALA A 9 -1.90 -20.69 -11.68
C ALA A 9 -2.27 -21.38 -13.01
N ASN A 10 -3.54 -21.77 -13.18
CA ASN A 10 -4.06 -22.43 -14.38
C ASN A 10 -4.51 -21.44 -15.48
N GLY A 11 -4.16 -20.15 -15.37
CA GLY A 11 -4.60 -19.13 -16.34
C GLY A 11 -6.09 -18.78 -16.24
N GLY A 12 -6.76 -19.20 -15.16
CA GLY A 12 -8.14 -18.83 -14.88
C GLY A 12 -8.35 -17.33 -14.67
N LYS A 13 -9.61 -16.95 -14.45
CA LYS A 13 -10.01 -15.54 -14.30
C LYS A 13 -9.29 -14.88 -13.10
N VAL A 14 -8.58 -13.79 -13.38
CA VAL A 14 -7.99 -12.92 -12.34
C VAL A 14 -9.09 -12.18 -11.58
N THR A 15 -8.98 -12.14 -10.26
CA THR A 15 -9.91 -11.44 -9.37
C THR A 15 -9.19 -10.41 -8.53
N ALA A 16 -9.76 -9.21 -8.41
CA ALA A 16 -9.23 -8.14 -7.57
C ALA A 16 -10.26 -7.76 -6.51
N LEU A 17 -9.78 -7.50 -5.29
CA LEU A 17 -10.56 -6.98 -4.18
C LEU A 17 -9.90 -5.71 -3.65
N SER A 18 -10.62 -4.60 -3.68
CA SER A 18 -10.20 -3.36 -3.04
C SER A 18 -10.54 -3.40 -1.56
N VAL A 19 -9.55 -3.16 -0.72
CA VAL A 19 -9.74 -2.95 0.72
C VAL A 19 -9.90 -1.44 0.96
N PRO A 20 -11.05 -0.98 1.50
CA PRO A 20 -11.21 0.42 1.86
C PRO A 20 -10.12 0.89 2.82
N ARG A 21 -9.56 2.06 2.53
CA ARG A 21 -8.38 2.60 3.21
C ARG A 21 -8.59 2.78 4.73
N ASP A 22 -9.83 3.04 5.12
CA ASP A 22 -10.20 3.38 6.48
C ASP A 22 -10.94 2.23 7.21
N ASP A 23 -10.89 0.99 6.67
CA ASP A 23 -11.36 -0.21 7.38
C ASP A 23 -10.66 -0.34 8.74
N TYR A 24 -11.43 -0.55 9.80
CA TYR A 24 -10.94 -0.63 11.18
C TYR A 24 -10.58 -2.07 11.55
N VAL A 25 -9.29 -2.34 11.73
CA VAL A 25 -8.71 -3.69 11.81
C VAL A 25 -7.60 -3.75 12.85
N GLU A 26 -7.27 -4.95 13.30
CA GLU A 26 -6.07 -5.20 14.11
C GLU A 26 -4.81 -5.03 13.24
N THR A 27 -3.87 -4.17 13.68
CA THR A 27 -2.62 -3.86 12.96
C THR A 27 -1.50 -4.86 13.30
N VAL A 28 -1.56 -6.03 12.67
CA VAL A 28 -0.55 -7.09 12.85
C VAL A 28 0.82 -6.64 12.32
N GLY A 29 1.88 -6.92 13.09
CA GLY A 29 3.25 -6.49 12.79
C GLY A 29 3.54 -5.01 13.10
N ALA A 30 2.54 -4.27 13.63
CA ALA A 30 2.69 -2.92 14.15
C ALA A 30 2.57 -2.94 15.70
N ASP A 31 1.54 -2.30 16.26
CA ASP A 31 1.27 -2.29 17.71
C ASP A 31 0.22 -3.31 18.16
N GLY A 32 -0.38 -4.06 17.23
CA GLY A 32 -1.37 -5.10 17.53
C GLY A 32 -2.70 -4.56 18.06
N LYS A 33 -3.00 -3.27 17.82
CA LYS A 33 -4.24 -2.62 18.25
C LYS A 33 -5.17 -2.37 17.06
N MET A 34 -6.39 -1.93 17.37
CA MET A 34 -7.37 -1.59 16.35
C MET A 34 -7.10 -0.19 15.79
N HIS A 35 -6.84 -0.10 14.48
CA HIS A 35 -6.63 1.15 13.74
C HIS A 35 -7.22 1.06 12.33
N LYS A 36 -7.18 2.14 11.57
CA LYS A 36 -7.47 2.07 10.13
C LYS A 36 -6.37 1.28 9.44
N VAL A 37 -6.70 0.42 8.49
CA VAL A 37 -5.73 -0.46 7.80
C VAL A 37 -4.52 0.30 7.23
N LYS A 38 -4.71 1.55 6.76
CA LYS A 38 -3.60 2.39 6.26
C LYS A 38 -2.55 2.74 7.32
N GLU A 39 -2.91 2.72 8.59
CA GLU A 39 -2.09 3.22 9.70
C GLU A 39 -1.03 2.19 10.12
N ALA A 40 -1.23 0.90 9.80
CA ALA A 40 -0.26 -0.17 10.09
C ALA A 40 1.16 0.17 9.59
N TYR A 41 1.28 0.75 8.39
CA TYR A 41 2.57 1.18 7.83
C TYR A 41 3.26 2.22 8.72
N GLY A 42 2.54 3.29 9.06
CA GLY A 42 3.09 4.42 9.81
C GLY A 42 3.50 4.00 11.21
N ILE A 43 2.62 3.27 11.91
CA ILE A 43 2.87 2.79 13.27
C ILE A 43 4.13 1.92 13.33
N ALA A 44 4.27 0.96 12.41
CA ALA A 44 5.43 0.07 12.39
C ALA A 44 6.72 0.81 11.97
N LYS A 45 6.63 1.75 11.02
CA LYS A 45 7.76 2.60 10.62
C LYS A 45 8.25 3.44 11.81
N ASP A 46 7.34 4.13 12.48
CA ASP A 46 7.66 5.03 13.59
C ASP A 46 8.23 4.24 14.78
N ALA A 47 7.67 3.07 15.08
CA ALA A 47 8.22 2.17 16.10
C ALA A 47 9.62 1.68 15.76
N ALA A 48 9.90 1.36 14.49
CA ALA A 48 11.23 0.97 14.04
C ALA A 48 12.26 2.11 14.15
N GLU A 49 11.86 3.35 13.82
CA GLU A 49 12.72 4.54 14.00
C GLU A 49 12.94 4.84 15.49
N GLY A 50 11.90 4.70 16.30
CA GLY A 50 11.92 4.89 17.76
C GLY A 50 12.95 4.02 18.48
N LYS A 51 13.17 2.77 18.03
CA LYS A 51 14.17 1.84 18.60
C LYS A 51 15.62 2.34 18.51
N HIS A 52 15.87 3.36 17.70
CA HIS A 52 17.18 3.96 17.48
C HIS A 52 17.27 5.42 17.97
N GLN A 53 16.19 5.97 18.53
CA GLN A 53 16.25 7.24 19.24
C GLN A 53 17.25 7.10 20.42
N GLY A 54 18.25 7.98 20.44
CA GLY A 54 19.36 7.94 21.41
C GLY A 54 20.60 7.14 21.00
N LYS A 55 20.58 6.41 19.87
CA LYS A 55 21.76 5.69 19.35
C LYS A 55 22.61 6.51 18.36
N GLY A 56 22.21 7.76 18.07
CA GLY A 56 22.96 8.68 17.21
C GLY A 56 23.06 8.27 15.74
N LEU A 57 22.30 7.25 15.30
CA LEU A 57 22.32 6.79 13.92
C LEU A 57 21.74 7.85 12.98
N PRO A 58 22.37 8.11 11.82
CA PRO A 58 21.83 9.01 10.81
C PRO A 58 20.46 8.55 10.32
N LYS A 59 19.54 9.50 10.11
CA LYS A 59 18.20 9.21 9.56
C LYS A 59 18.23 8.40 8.26
N ALA A 60 19.23 8.66 7.41
CA ALA A 60 19.42 7.93 6.15
C ALA A 60 19.66 6.43 6.35
N GLU A 61 20.33 6.03 7.43
CA GLU A 61 20.59 4.63 7.75
C GLU A 61 19.33 3.92 8.30
N LEU A 62 18.43 4.68 8.92
CA LEU A 62 17.17 4.18 9.49
C LEU A 62 16.03 4.10 8.47
N GLU A 63 16.05 4.91 7.41
CA GLU A 63 14.96 5.00 6.44
C GLU A 63 14.67 3.65 5.76
N ARG A 64 15.71 2.89 5.38
CA ARG A 64 15.51 1.58 4.73
C ARG A 64 14.85 0.56 5.68
N PRO A 65 15.41 0.26 6.86
CA PRO A 65 14.79 -0.70 7.78
C PRO A 65 13.42 -0.24 8.30
N SER A 66 13.20 1.05 8.52
CA SER A 66 11.89 1.55 8.97
C SER A 66 10.81 1.39 7.90
N ARG A 67 11.15 1.67 6.64
CA ARG A 67 10.25 1.39 5.50
C ARG A 67 9.93 -0.09 5.37
N GLU A 68 10.91 -0.97 5.59
CA GLU A 68 10.69 -2.41 5.53
C GLU A 68 9.77 -2.89 6.65
N ALA A 69 9.92 -2.35 7.87
CA ALA A 69 8.99 -2.60 8.97
C ALA A 69 7.55 -2.17 8.60
N GLY A 70 7.38 -0.97 8.03
CA GLY A 70 6.09 -0.48 7.56
C GLY A 70 5.46 -1.37 6.47
N ARG A 71 6.25 -1.82 5.50
CA ARG A 71 5.80 -2.75 4.46
C ARG A 71 5.36 -4.09 5.03
N SER A 72 6.19 -4.66 5.89
CA SER A 72 5.92 -5.95 6.55
C SER A 72 4.63 -5.89 7.37
N ALA A 73 4.42 -4.84 8.17
CA ALA A 73 3.18 -4.67 8.94
C ALA A 73 1.94 -4.51 8.04
N THR A 74 2.07 -3.77 6.93
CA THR A 74 0.96 -3.64 5.96
C THR A 74 0.59 -4.98 5.35
N LEU A 75 1.59 -5.78 4.97
CA LEU A 75 1.41 -7.12 4.42
C LEU A 75 0.73 -8.06 5.44
N GLN A 76 1.27 -8.14 6.66
CA GLN A 76 0.73 -8.99 7.72
C GLN A 76 -0.70 -8.61 8.10
N THR A 77 -0.98 -7.30 8.22
CA THR A 77 -2.33 -6.79 8.48
C THR A 77 -3.29 -7.17 7.35
N ALA A 78 -2.87 -7.05 6.09
CA ALA A 78 -3.70 -7.42 4.94
C ALA A 78 -3.97 -8.94 4.87
N GLN A 79 -2.95 -9.75 5.17
CA GLN A 79 -3.09 -11.22 5.28
C GLN A 79 -4.09 -11.59 6.37
N LYS A 80 -3.97 -10.99 7.57
CA LYS A 80 -4.90 -11.23 8.69
C LYS A 80 -6.32 -10.82 8.35
N LEU A 81 -6.52 -9.65 7.73
CA LEU A 81 -7.83 -9.14 7.34
C LEU A 81 -8.54 -10.07 6.33
N ARG A 82 -7.78 -10.73 5.46
CA ARG A 82 -8.34 -11.62 4.43
C ARG A 82 -8.30 -13.10 4.79
N ASP A 83 -7.67 -13.43 5.90
CA ASP A 83 -7.42 -14.81 6.34
C ASP A 83 -6.80 -15.68 5.22
N ARG A 84 -5.88 -15.09 4.46
CA ARG A 84 -5.21 -15.71 3.32
C ARG A 84 -3.76 -15.24 3.21
N PRO A 85 -2.84 -16.13 2.78
CA PRO A 85 -1.48 -15.72 2.46
C PRO A 85 -1.46 -14.78 1.26
N ILE A 86 -0.42 -13.94 1.21
CA ILE A 86 -0.12 -13.07 0.08
C ILE A 86 1.31 -13.39 -0.33
N ASP A 87 1.47 -13.92 -1.55
CA ASP A 87 2.76 -14.41 -2.05
C ASP A 87 3.65 -13.30 -2.60
N HIS A 88 3.03 -12.22 -3.10
CA HIS A 88 3.72 -11.09 -3.71
C HIS A 88 3.13 -9.75 -3.26
N PHE A 89 4.01 -8.76 -3.11
CA PHE A 89 3.64 -7.41 -2.68
C PHE A 89 4.31 -6.36 -3.58
N ALA A 90 3.53 -5.37 -4.01
CA ALA A 90 4.00 -4.26 -4.82
C ALA A 90 3.49 -2.93 -4.26
N VAL A 91 4.36 -1.92 -4.25
CA VAL A 91 4.01 -0.54 -3.88
C VAL A 91 4.22 0.34 -5.10
N VAL A 92 3.16 1.05 -5.48
CA VAL A 92 3.21 2.00 -6.59
C VAL A 92 3.01 3.40 -6.05
N HIS A 93 4.00 4.27 -6.27
CA HIS A 93 3.88 5.70 -5.97
C HIS A 93 3.17 6.40 -7.13
N PRO A 94 2.47 7.53 -6.91
CA PRO A 94 1.78 8.24 -7.98
C PRO A 94 2.67 8.63 -9.18
N ILE A 95 3.92 9.05 -8.91
CA ILE A 95 4.88 9.33 -9.99
C ILE A 95 5.27 8.05 -10.75
N GLY A 96 5.57 6.96 -10.03
CA GLY A 96 5.86 5.67 -10.66
C GLY A 96 4.66 5.11 -11.44
N PHE A 97 3.43 5.38 -10.98
CA PHE A 97 2.23 5.07 -11.74
C PHE A 97 2.18 5.83 -13.07
N TYR A 98 2.51 7.13 -13.06
CA TYR A 98 2.59 7.94 -14.27
C TYR A 98 3.65 7.39 -15.25
N ASP A 99 4.82 7.01 -14.74
CA ASP A 99 5.90 6.43 -15.55
C ASP A 99 5.48 5.10 -16.20
N ILE A 100 4.75 4.24 -15.46
CA ILE A 100 4.19 2.99 -15.99
C ILE A 100 3.07 3.24 -17.00
N ALA A 101 2.20 4.22 -16.75
CA ALA A 101 1.03 4.49 -17.55
C ALA A 101 1.35 5.18 -18.89
N THR A 102 2.39 6.00 -18.93
CA THR A 102 2.78 6.80 -20.11
C THR A 102 2.99 5.98 -21.38
N PRO A 103 3.80 4.88 -21.38
CA PRO A 103 3.99 4.07 -22.58
C PRO A 103 2.76 3.23 -22.96
N LEU A 104 1.80 3.03 -22.06
CA LEU A 104 0.59 2.21 -22.27
C LEU A 104 -0.58 3.01 -22.87
N ARG A 105 -0.37 4.26 -23.26
CA ARG A 105 -1.44 5.14 -23.76
C ARG A 105 -1.96 4.67 -25.14
N PRO A 106 -3.28 4.74 -25.39
CA PRO A 106 -4.32 5.32 -24.53
C PRO A 106 -4.90 4.33 -23.49
N ILE A 107 -5.00 4.77 -22.23
CA ILE A 107 -5.75 4.06 -21.19
C ILE A 107 -7.18 4.60 -21.18
N ARG A 108 -8.15 3.76 -21.56
CA ARG A 108 -9.58 4.13 -21.58
C ARG A 108 -10.20 3.93 -20.19
N VAL A 109 -10.89 4.95 -19.70
CA VAL A 109 -11.64 4.92 -18.43
C VAL A 109 -13.09 5.33 -18.70
N CYS A 110 -14.04 4.53 -18.23
CA CYS A 110 -15.46 4.87 -18.26
C CYS A 110 -15.80 5.67 -17.01
N LEU A 111 -16.06 6.97 -17.18
CA LEU A 111 -16.48 7.84 -16.08
C LEU A 111 -17.98 7.65 -15.84
N ASN A 112 -18.38 7.54 -14.57
CA ASN A 112 -19.79 7.50 -14.20
C ASN A 112 -20.48 8.87 -14.37
N ASN A 113 -19.73 9.95 -14.14
CA ASN A 113 -20.19 11.33 -14.29
C ASN A 113 -19.04 12.20 -14.83
N PRO A 114 -19.33 13.35 -15.46
CA PRO A 114 -18.30 14.34 -15.77
C PRO A 114 -17.55 14.75 -14.50
N VAL A 115 -16.22 14.79 -14.57
CA VAL A 115 -15.35 15.23 -13.47
C VAL A 115 -14.45 16.35 -13.96
N SER A 116 -14.15 17.31 -13.07
CA SER A 116 -13.20 18.39 -13.32
C SER A 116 -12.10 18.30 -12.27
N HIS A 117 -10.85 18.15 -12.72
CA HIS A 117 -9.69 18.26 -11.86
C HIS A 117 -9.03 19.61 -12.13
N PRO A 118 -8.76 20.45 -11.11
CA PRO A 118 -8.23 21.81 -11.29
C PRO A 118 -6.83 21.90 -11.92
N THR A 119 -6.22 20.78 -12.31
CA THR A 119 -4.80 20.69 -12.72
C THR A 119 -4.62 20.05 -14.10
N ILE A 120 -5.70 19.63 -14.77
CA ILE A 120 -5.64 19.09 -16.14
C ILE A 120 -6.59 19.94 -16.98
N ALA A 121 -6.02 20.89 -17.72
CA ALA A 121 -6.79 21.64 -18.72
C ALA A 121 -7.34 20.66 -19.78
N ARG A 122 -8.61 20.85 -20.16
CA ARG A 122 -9.21 20.10 -21.26
C ARG A 122 -8.49 20.44 -22.57
N PRO A 123 -8.06 19.46 -23.39
CA PRO A 123 -7.87 19.70 -24.80
C PRO A 123 -9.22 20.01 -25.48
#